data_AF-A0A6P6CT82-F1
#
_entry.id   AF-A0A6P6CT82-F1
#
_cell.length_a   1.000
_cell.length_b   1.000
_cell.length_c   1.000
_cell.angle_alpha   90.00
_cell.angle_beta   90.00
_cell.angle_gamma   90.00
#
_symmetry.space_group_name_H-M   'P 1'
#
loop_
_entity.id
_entity.type
_entity.pdbx_description
1 polymer ?
#
loop_
_entity_poly.entity_id
_entity_poly.type
_entity_poly.pdbx_seq_one_letter_code
_entity_poly.pdbx_strand_id
1 'polypeptide(L)'
;MILWSDEKRQADPGCFCRKAVEGFSQPVWLVSDARRMSDVQWFREAYGPVMQTVRVVASEQSRQQRGWVFTPGVDDVESECGLDNFGDFDWVIENHGDERRLQEQLENLLDFIHSRL
;
A
#
# COMPACT_ATOMS: atom_id res chain seq x y z
N MET A 1 -3.24 19.93 -1.22
CA MET A 1 -3.93 18.62 -1.17
C MET A 1 -3.52 17.85 0.09
N ILE A 2 -2.22 17.61 0.31
CA ILE A 2 -1.70 16.82 1.44
C ILE A 2 -2.12 17.40 2.80
N LEU A 3 -1.79 18.66 3.11
CA LEU A 3 -2.13 19.31 4.40
C LEU A 3 -3.62 19.18 4.79
N TRP A 4 -4.53 19.53 3.86
CA TRP A 4 -5.96 19.40 4.12
C TRP A 4 -6.38 17.94 4.37
N SER A 5 -5.84 17.00 3.59
CA SER A 5 -6.15 15.58 3.80
C SER A 5 -5.61 15.06 5.13
N ASP A 6 -4.48 15.57 5.59
CA ASP A 6 -3.90 15.21 6.89
C ASP A 6 -4.72 15.78 8.04
N GLU A 7 -5.17 17.03 7.94
CA GLU A 7 -6.12 17.61 8.90
C GLU A 7 -7.41 16.77 8.98
N LYS A 8 -7.93 16.29 7.85
CA LYS A 8 -9.10 15.41 7.83
C LYS A 8 -8.83 14.05 8.48
N ARG A 9 -7.69 13.43 8.21
CA ARG A 9 -7.30 12.15 8.83
C ARG A 9 -7.04 12.28 10.33
N GLN A 10 -6.51 13.41 10.80
CA GLN A 10 -6.31 13.66 12.24
C GLN A 10 -7.64 13.73 12.99
N ALA A 11 -8.65 14.37 12.40
CA ALA A 11 -9.99 14.42 12.98
C ALA A 11 -10.74 13.08 12.87
N ASP A 12 -10.52 12.34 11.78
CA ASP A 12 -11.22 11.11 11.44
C ASP A 12 -10.34 10.20 10.55
N PRO A 13 -9.58 9.28 11.16
CA PRO A 13 -8.61 8.45 10.44
C PRO A 13 -9.21 7.65 9.28
N GLY A 14 -10.47 7.22 9.41
CA GLY A 14 -11.16 6.41 8.41
C GLY A 14 -11.94 7.20 7.36
N CYS A 15 -11.87 8.53 7.34
CA CYS A 15 -12.72 9.36 6.47
C CYS A 15 -12.60 9.02 4.98
N PHE A 16 -11.39 8.73 4.51
CA PHE A 16 -11.13 8.32 3.12
C PHE A 16 -11.35 6.82 2.91
N CYS A 17 -10.95 5.98 3.87
CA CYS A 17 -11.12 4.54 3.78
C CYS A 17 -12.59 4.14 3.65
N ARG A 18 -13.49 4.78 4.41
CA ARG A 18 -14.95 4.56 4.30
C ARG A 18 -15.49 4.91 2.91
N LYS A 19 -15.02 6.01 2.33
CA LYS A 19 -15.40 6.41 0.97
C LYS A 19 -14.83 5.46 -0.08
N ALA A 20 -13.64 4.91 0.15
CA ALA A 20 -12.98 4.00 -0.79
C ALA A 20 -13.70 2.65 -0.93
N VAL A 21 -14.47 2.24 0.09
CA VAL A 21 -15.23 0.98 0.09
C VAL A 21 -16.73 1.15 -0.17
N GLU A 22 -17.20 2.41 -0.28
CA GLU A 22 -18.62 2.71 -0.43
C GLU A 22 -19.13 2.24 -1.80
N GLY A 23 -20.15 1.37 -1.80
CA GLY A 23 -20.84 0.94 -3.01
C GLY A 23 -20.14 -0.16 -3.83
N PHE A 24 -19.06 -0.76 -3.33
CA PHE A 24 -18.41 -1.89 -3.98
C PHE A 24 -19.03 -3.23 -3.53
N SER A 25 -19.21 -4.14 -4.50
CA SER A 25 -19.80 -5.48 -4.28
C SER A 25 -18.93 -6.61 -4.84
N GLN A 26 -17.78 -6.27 -5.42
CA GLN A 26 -16.82 -7.22 -5.95
C GLN A 26 -16.25 -8.07 -4.80
N PRO A 27 -15.90 -9.34 -5.04
CA PRO A 27 -15.40 -10.22 -3.99
C PRO A 27 -13.95 -9.92 -3.58
N VAL A 28 -13.19 -9.22 -4.43
CA VAL A 28 -11.79 -8.82 -4.17
C VAL A 28 -11.66 -7.32 -4.33
N TRP A 29 -11.12 -6.65 -3.32
CA TRP A 29 -10.84 -5.21 -3.33
C TRP A 29 -9.34 -4.96 -3.24
N LEU A 30 -8.81 -4.13 -4.14
CA LEU A 30 -7.40 -3.71 -4.13
C LEU A 30 -7.33 -2.22 -3.78
N VAL A 31 -6.85 -1.92 -2.58
CA VAL A 31 -6.57 -0.55 -2.14
C VAL A 31 -5.11 -0.23 -2.49
N SER A 32 -4.89 0.44 -3.61
CA SER A 32 -3.55 0.60 -4.18
C SER A 32 -2.68 1.67 -3.51
N ASP A 33 -3.27 2.61 -2.77
CA ASP A 33 -2.57 3.81 -2.27
C ASP A 33 -2.76 4.01 -0.76
N ALA A 34 -2.54 2.96 0.02
CA ALA A 34 -2.44 3.06 1.48
C ALA A 34 -1.05 3.62 1.85
N ARG A 35 -1.03 4.76 2.54
CA ARG A 35 0.21 5.51 2.80
C ARG A 35 0.53 5.67 4.27
N ARG A 36 -0.46 5.51 5.15
CA ARG A 36 -0.33 5.77 6.59
C ARG A 36 -0.70 4.55 7.40
N MET A 37 -0.13 4.45 8.60
CA MET A 37 -0.49 3.43 9.59
C MET A 37 -1.99 3.45 9.91
N SER A 38 -2.60 4.63 9.96
CA SER A 38 -4.03 4.78 10.22
C SER A 38 -4.90 4.12 9.15
N ASP A 39 -4.48 4.14 7.88
CA ASP A 39 -5.19 3.44 6.80
C ASP A 39 -5.18 1.93 7.09
N VAL A 40 -4.00 1.38 7.40
CA VAL A 40 -3.81 -0.05 7.70
C VAL A 40 -4.62 -0.46 8.94
N GLN A 41 -4.56 0.33 10.01
CA GLN A 41 -5.32 0.07 11.24
C GLN A 41 -6.82 0.06 10.98
N TRP A 42 -7.34 1.03 10.24
CA TRP A 42 -8.76 1.11 9.94
C TRP A 42 -9.26 -0.10 9.16
N PHE A 43 -8.54 -0.51 8.11
CA PHE A 43 -8.91 -1.71 7.34
C PHE A 43 -8.77 -2.99 8.18
N ARG A 44 -7.78 -3.05 9.08
CA ARG A 44 -7.57 -4.20 9.96
C ARG A 44 -8.70 -4.33 10.97
N GLU A 45 -9.18 -3.23 11.52
CA GLU A 45 -10.33 -3.20 12.43
C GLU A 45 -11.63 -3.59 11.71
N ALA A 46 -11.85 -3.09 10.49
CA ALA A 46 -13.09 -3.31 9.75
C ALA A 46 -13.16 -4.67 9.02
N TYR A 47 -12.02 -5.19 8.54
CA TYR A 47 -11.94 -6.34 7.63
C TYR A 47 -10.86 -7.36 8.00
N GLY A 48 -10.28 -7.29 9.20
CA GLY A 48 -9.09 -8.05 9.63
C GLY A 48 -8.99 -9.51 9.17
N PRO A 49 -10.04 -10.36 9.31
CA PRO A 49 -9.97 -11.76 8.89
C PRO A 49 -9.76 -12.02 7.39
N VAL A 50 -10.06 -11.03 6.54
CA VAL A 50 -9.96 -11.14 5.07
C VAL A 50 -9.00 -10.11 4.47
N MET A 51 -8.41 -9.24 5.30
CA MET A 51 -7.45 -8.23 4.89
C MET A 51 -6.08 -8.86 4.68
N GLN A 52 -5.44 -8.51 3.57
CA GLN A 52 -4.04 -8.82 3.30
C GLN A 52 -3.29 -7.55 2.95
N THR A 53 -2.10 -7.40 3.50
CA THR A 53 -1.21 -6.27 3.28
C THR A 53 -0.07 -6.65 2.33
N VAL A 54 0.13 -5.82 1.30
CA VAL A 54 1.15 -6.06 0.27
C VAL A 54 2.05 -4.82 0.18
N ARG A 55 3.33 -4.96 0.55
CA ARG A 55 4.33 -3.89 0.39
C ARG A 55 5.10 -4.09 -0.90
N VAL A 56 5.05 -3.12 -1.80
CA VAL A 56 5.93 -3.09 -2.97
C VAL A 56 7.20 -2.33 -2.60
N VAL A 57 8.35 -2.97 -2.79
CA VAL A 57 9.67 -2.35 -2.60
C VAL A 57 10.46 -2.40 -3.89
N ALA A 58 11.31 -1.41 -4.12
CA ALA A 58 12.25 -1.40 -5.24
C ALA A 58 13.64 -1.06 -4.69
N SER A 59 14.67 -1.59 -5.34
CA SER A 59 16.05 -1.25 -4.96
C SER A 59 16.29 0.19 -5.35
N GLU A 60 17.17 0.87 -4.61
CA GLU A 60 17.53 2.25 -4.93
C GLU A 60 18.05 2.37 -6.37
N GLN A 61 18.87 1.41 -6.80
CA GLN A 61 19.35 1.32 -8.19
C GLN A 61 18.20 1.24 -9.20
N SER A 62 17.19 0.39 -8.97
CA SER A 62 16.04 0.26 -9.87
C SER A 62 15.20 1.54 -9.90
N ARG A 63 15.07 2.24 -8.76
CA ARG A 63 14.41 3.55 -8.69
C ARG A 63 15.20 4.60 -9.47
N GLN A 64 16.52 4.67 -9.28
CA GLN A 64 17.41 5.60 -9.98
C GLN A 64 17.40 5.38 -11.50
N GLN A 65 17.35 4.12 -11.96
CA GLN A 65 17.19 3.80 -13.38
C GLN A 65 15.88 4.35 -13.97
N ARG A 66 14.84 4.50 -13.15
CA ARG A 66 13.57 5.15 -13.51
C ARG A 66 13.56 6.67 -13.28
N GLY A 67 14.73 7.27 -13.01
CA GLY A 67 14.88 8.71 -12.82
C GLY A 67 14.55 9.20 -11.42
N TRP A 68 14.40 8.30 -10.43
CA TRP A 68 14.25 8.74 -9.04
C TRP A 68 15.54 9.38 -8.53
N VAL A 69 15.40 10.56 -7.95
CA VAL A 69 16.44 11.26 -7.21
C VAL A 69 15.78 11.73 -5.92
N PHE A 70 16.44 11.47 -4.78
CA PHE A 70 15.94 11.91 -3.49
C PHE A 70 15.68 13.42 -3.51
N THR A 71 14.44 13.79 -3.17
CA THR A 71 13.96 15.17 -3.17
C THR A 71 13.49 15.53 -1.76
N PRO A 72 14.23 16.40 -1.03
CA PRO A 72 13.80 16.88 0.28
C PRO A 72 12.44 17.56 0.23
N GLY A 73 11.60 17.33 1.23
CA GLY A 73 10.21 17.79 1.28
C GLY A 73 9.24 16.95 0.45
N VAL A 74 9.70 15.88 -0.22
CA VAL A 74 8.87 14.94 -0.99
C VAL A 74 9.13 13.51 -0.51
N ASP A 75 10.36 13.03 -0.59
CA ASP A 75 10.70 11.65 -0.23
C ASP A 75 10.86 11.43 1.28
N ASP A 76 10.89 12.50 2.09
CA ASP A 76 11.06 12.48 3.55
C ASP A 76 9.79 12.92 4.32
N VAL A 77 8.67 13.10 3.61
CA VAL A 77 7.38 13.44 4.24
C VAL A 77 6.54 12.19 4.50
N GLU A 78 5.60 12.30 5.43
CA GLU A 78 4.75 11.19 5.88
C GLU A 78 3.99 10.50 4.74
N SER A 79 3.64 11.22 3.67
CA SER A 79 2.95 10.62 2.51
C SER A 79 3.78 9.56 1.77
N GLU A 80 5.11 9.59 1.90
CA GLU A 80 6.02 8.62 1.30
C GLU A 80 6.62 7.65 2.34
N CYS A 81 6.84 8.11 3.57
CA CYS A 81 7.49 7.31 4.64
C CYS A 81 6.54 6.74 5.70
N GLY A 82 5.22 7.00 5.62
CA GLY A 82 4.25 6.70 6.68
C GLY A 82 4.08 5.22 7.03
N LEU A 83 4.66 4.32 6.25
CA LEU A 83 4.68 2.87 6.49
C LEU A 83 6.11 2.28 6.57
N ASP A 84 7.16 3.10 6.60
CA ASP A 84 8.54 2.61 6.60
C ASP A 84 8.89 1.83 7.89
N ASN A 85 8.21 2.15 8.99
CA ASN A 85 8.35 1.46 10.27
C ASN A 85 7.31 0.34 10.49
N PHE A 86 6.44 0.07 9.51
CA PHE A 86 5.49 -1.03 9.59
C PHE A 86 6.15 -2.32 9.11
N GLY A 87 6.35 -3.28 10.01
CA GLY A 87 7.04 -4.55 9.70
C GLY A 87 6.11 -5.72 9.38
N ASP A 88 4.83 -5.63 9.74
CA ASP A 88 3.89 -6.76 9.72
C ASP A 88 3.09 -6.83 8.42
N PHE A 89 3.80 -6.75 7.28
CA PHE A 89 3.21 -6.97 5.96
C PHE A 89 3.05 -8.47 5.68
N ASP A 90 1.90 -8.89 5.14
CA ASP A 90 1.66 -10.29 4.77
C ASP A 90 2.45 -10.72 3.53
N TRP A 91 2.64 -9.77 2.60
CA TRP A 91 3.39 -9.97 1.36
C TRP A 91 4.34 -8.80 1.13
N VAL A 92 5.53 -9.10 0.61
CA VAL A 92 6.47 -8.11 0.09
C VAL A 92 6.78 -8.46 -1.36
N ILE A 93 6.53 -7.52 -2.26
CA ILE A 93 6.80 -7.66 -3.70
C ILE A 93 8.02 -6.81 -4.03
N GLU A 94 9.09 -7.47 -4.46
CA GLU A 94 10.35 -6.86 -4.84
C GLU A 94 10.39 -6.53 -6.34
N ASN A 95 10.31 -5.24 -6.67
CA ASN A 95 10.47 -4.69 -8.00
C ASN A 95 11.89 -4.15 -8.21
N HIS A 96 12.86 -5.06 -8.28
CA HIS A 96 14.27 -4.74 -8.47
C HIS A 96 14.69 -4.59 -9.95
N GLY A 97 13.74 -4.52 -10.89
CA GLY A 97 14.02 -4.43 -12.32
C GLY A 97 14.21 -5.77 -13.03
N ASP A 98 13.95 -6.89 -12.36
CA ASP A 98 13.88 -8.23 -12.98
C ASP A 98 12.41 -8.57 -13.25
N GLU A 99 12.00 -8.46 -14.52
CA GLU A 99 10.63 -8.71 -14.97
C GLU A 99 10.18 -10.15 -14.71
N ARG A 100 11.08 -11.15 -14.86
CA ARG A 100 10.72 -12.55 -14.64
C ARG A 100 10.45 -12.80 -13.17
N ARG A 101 11.33 -12.31 -12.30
CA ARG A 101 11.15 -12.42 -10.86
C ARG A 101 9.92 -11.66 -10.38
N LEU A 102 9.62 -10.50 -10.96
CA LEU A 102 8.39 -9.77 -10.65
C LEU A 102 7.16 -10.57 -11.06
N GLN A 103 7.16 -11.14 -12.27
CA GLN A 103 6.07 -11.97 -12.77
C GLN A 103 5.80 -13.18 -11.86
N GLU A 104 6.84 -13.91 -11.44
CA GLU A 104 6.71 -15.05 -10.53
C GLU A 104 6.08 -14.64 -9.18
N GLN A 105 6.46 -13.48 -8.62
CA GLN A 105 5.88 -12.97 -7.39
C GLN A 105 4.40 -12.60 -7.57
N LEU A 106 4.03 -12.02 -8.72
CA LEU A 106 2.64 -11.68 -9.03
C LEU A 106 1.78 -12.93 -9.23
N GLU A 107 2.30 -13.96 -9.89
CA GLU A 107 1.60 -15.24 -10.07
C GLU A 107 1.30 -15.90 -8.72
N ASN A 108 2.27 -15.95 -7.81
CA ASN A 108 2.06 -16.46 -6.45
C ASN A 108 0.96 -15.69 -5.68
N LEU A 109 0.93 -14.35 -5.81
CA LEU A 109 -0.09 -13.53 -5.17
C LEU A 109 -1.47 -13.76 -5.81
N LEU A 110 -1.54 -13.92 -7.12
CA LEU A 110 -2.79 -14.23 -7.84
C LEU A 110 -3.33 -15.61 -7.45
N ASP A 111 -2.48 -16.62 -7.38
CA ASP A 111 -2.87 -17.97 -6.93
C ASP A 111 -3.40 -17.94 -5.49
N PHE A 112 -2.76 -17.17 -4.61
CA PHE A 112 -3.26 -16.93 -3.27
C PHE A 112 -4.66 -16.27 -3.28
N ILE A 113 -4.85 -15.20 -4.06
CA ILE A 113 -6.16 -14.52 -4.16
C ILE A 113 -7.23 -15.50 -4.66
N HIS A 114 -6.94 -16.27 -5.72
CA HIS A 114 -7.87 -17.26 -6.26
C HIS A 114 -8.21 -18.37 -5.26
N SER A 115 -7.28 -18.76 -4.39
CA SER A 115 -7.53 -19.78 -3.35
C SER A 115 -8.49 -19.32 -2.24
N ARG A 116 -8.79 -18.01 -2.17
CA ARG A 116 -9.64 -17.39 -1.16
C ARG A 116 -11.02 -16.97 -1.69
N LEU A 117 -11.26 -17.15 -2.99
CA LEU A 117 -12.54 -16.89 -3.67
C LEU A 117 -13.45 -18.12 -3.63
#